data_AF-A0A392Q851-F1
#
_entry.id   AF-A0A392Q851-F1
#
_cell.length_a   1.000
_cell.length_b   1.000
_cell.length_c   1.000
_cell.angle_alpha   90.00
_cell.angle_beta   90.00
_cell.angle_gamma   90.00
#
_symmetry.space_group_name_H-M   'P 1'
#
loop_
_entity.id
_entity.type
_entity.pdbx_description
1 polymer ?
#
loop_
_entity_poly.entity_id
_entity_poly.type
_entity_poly.pdbx_seq_one_letter_code
_entity_poly.pdbx_strand_id
1 'polypeptide(L)' 'MLEELLRREIGVGIKPDPEIDAFMKATSLSGQKASLITDYVLKLLGLDICADTKVGDDMRRGISGGQRKRVTTG' A
#
# COMPACT_ATOMS: atom_id res chain seq x y z
N MET A 1 -13.17 -5.69 -13.52
CA MET A 1 -13.19 -4.96 -12.22
C MET A 1 -12.97 -3.46 -12.43
N LEU A 2 -11.88 -3.03 -13.10
CA LEU A 2 -11.63 -1.62 -13.43
C LEU A 2 -12.70 -0.98 -14.34
N GLU A 3 -13.09 -1.66 -15.43
CA GLU A 3 -14.08 -1.12 -16.39
C GLU A 3 -15.44 -0.85 -15.76
N GLU A 4 -15.86 -1.69 -14.81
CA GLU A 4 -17.13 -1.54 -14.09
C GLU A 4 -17.07 -0.35 -13.11
N LEU A 5 -15.90 -0.09 -12.53
CA LEU A 5 -15.65 1.06 -11.66
C LEU A 5 -15.73 2.37 -12.47
N LEU A 6 -15.06 2.38 -13.62
CA LEU A 6 -15.03 3.52 -14.56
C LEU A 6 -16.43 3.86 -15.10
N ARG A 7 -17.26 2.85 -15.40
CA ARG A 7 -18.67 3.06 -15.77
C ARG A 7 -19.47 3.77 -14.68
N ARG A 8 -19.26 3.40 -13.42
CA ARG A 8 -19.96 4.01 -12.27
C ARG A 8 -19.48 5.43 -12.01
N GLU A 9 -18.18 5.69 -12.09
CA GLU A 9 -17.61 7.02 -11.92
C GLU A 9 -18.16 8.00 -12.97
N ILE A 10 -18.20 7.60 -14.25
CA ILE A 10 -18.81 8.40 -15.32
C ILE A 10 -20.30 8.65 -15.06
N GLY A 11 -21.04 7.62 -14.62
CA GLY A 11 -22.47 7.73 -14.33
C GLY A 11 -22.81 8.69 -13.18
N VAL A 12 -21.85 8.93 -12.27
CA VAL A 12 -22.01 9.85 -11.12
C VAL A 12 -21.27 11.17 -11.37
N GLY A 13 -20.63 11.36 -12.54
CA GLY A 13 -19.88 12.57 -12.89
C GLY A 13 -18.58 12.75 -12.10
N ILE A 14 -18.05 11.68 -11.51
CA ILE A 14 -16.80 11.70 -10.76
C ILE A 14 -15.66 11.68 -11.78
N LYS A 15 -14.84 12.73 -11.76
CA LYS A 15 -13.59 12.78 -12.53
C LYS A 15 -12.45 12.46 -11.56
N PRO A 16 -11.86 11.25 -11.64
CA PRO A 16 -10.75 10.93 -10.76
C PRO A 16 -9.54 11.81 -11.10
N ASP A 17 -8.77 12.13 -10.07
CA ASP A 17 -7.50 12.83 -10.24
C ASP A 17 -6.57 11.97 -11.12
N PRO A 18 -5.92 12.54 -12.15
CA PRO A 18 -5.09 11.77 -13.09
C PRO A 18 -3.98 10.98 -12.42
N GLU A 19 -3.42 11.47 -11.33
CA GLU A 19 -2.31 10.85 -10.61
C GLU A 19 -2.80 9.66 -9.77
N ILE A 20 -3.94 9.82 -9.12
CA ILE A 20 -4.61 8.77 -8.34
C ILE A 20 -5.13 7.65 -9.26
N ASP A 21 -5.73 8.01 -10.41
CA ASP A 21 -6.22 7.05 -11.39
C ASP A 21 -5.08 6.24 -12.02
N ALA A 22 -3.96 6.89 -12.35
CA ALA A 22 -2.76 6.22 -12.83
C ALA A 22 -2.20 5.24 -11.79
N PHE A 23 -2.14 5.66 -10.51
CA PHE A 23 -1.70 4.80 -9.41
C PHE A 23 -2.64 3.60 -9.19
N MET A 24 -3.96 3.82 -9.17
CA MET A 24 -4.97 2.76 -9.04
C MET A 24 -4.91 1.77 -10.20
N LYS A 25 -4.73 2.25 -11.43
CA LYS A 25 -4.57 1.38 -12.61
C LYS A 25 -3.27 0.58 -12.55
N ALA A 26 -2.14 1.21 -12.25
CA ALA A 26 -0.85 0.55 -12.13
C ALA A 26 -0.86 -0.54 -11.04
N THR A 27 -1.44 -0.22 -9.89
CA THR A 27 -1.56 -1.18 -8.78
C THR A 27 -2.53 -2.30 -9.10
N SER A 28 -3.60 -2.07 -9.87
CA SER A 28 -4.59 -3.09 -10.17
C SER A 28 -4.15 -4.18 -11.17
N LEU A 29 -2.99 -4.03 -11.82
CA LEU A 29 -2.38 -5.06 -12.68
C LEU A 29 -1.96 -6.29 -11.86
N SER A 30 -2.50 -7.45 -12.22
CA SER A 30 -2.20 -8.74 -11.59
C SER A 30 -0.71 -9.07 -11.74
N GLY A 31 0.02 -9.11 -10.61
CA GLY A 31 1.46 -9.37 -10.56
C GLY A 31 2.27 -8.27 -9.85
N GLN A 32 1.76 -7.03 -9.81
CA GLN A 32 2.41 -5.89 -9.13
C GLN A 32 1.61 -5.35 -7.94
N LYS A 33 0.36 -5.81 -7.75
CA LYS A 33 -0.58 -5.39 -6.68
C LYS A 33 0.01 -5.25 -5.29
N ALA A 34 0.80 -6.24 -4.86
CA ALA A 34 1.32 -6.28 -3.51
C ALA A 34 2.61 -5.47 -3.34
N SER A 35 3.34 -5.15 -4.41
CA SER A 35 4.62 -4.44 -4.29
C SER A 35 4.40 -2.93 -4.20
N LEU A 36 3.74 -2.30 -5.18
CA LEU A 36 3.71 -0.83 -5.26
C LEU A 36 3.01 -0.15 -4.08
N ILE A 37 1.86 -0.66 -3.64
CA ILE A 37 1.14 -0.07 -2.49
C ILE A 37 1.93 -0.30 -1.21
N THR A 38 2.44 -1.52 -1.00
CA THR A 38 3.20 -1.86 0.21
C THR A 38 4.50 -1.07 0.28
N ASP A 39 5.25 -0.96 -0.81
CA ASP A 39 6.49 -0.19 -0.90
C ASP A 39 6.25 1.30 -0.62
N TYR A 40 5.13 1.84 -1.13
CA TYR A 40 4.75 3.22 -0.86
C TYR A 40 4.39 3.43 0.61
N VAL A 41 3.57 2.56 1.19
CA VAL A 41 3.18 2.62 2.61
C VAL A 41 4.40 2.44 3.52
N LEU A 42 5.31 1.52 3.20
CA LEU A 42 6.56 1.33 3.93
C LEU A 42 7.41 2.60 3.91
N LYS A 43 7.58 3.26 2.76
CA LYS A 43 8.30 4.54 2.69
C LYS A 43 7.61 5.64 3.48
N LEU A 44 6.30 5.75 3.37
CA LEU A 44 5.52 6.80 4.04
C LEU A 44 5.56 6.66 5.57
N LEU A 45 5.57 5.42 6.06
CA LEU A 45 5.74 5.11 7.48
C LEU A 45 7.20 5.06 7.93
N GLY A 46 8.18 5.20 7.03
CA GLY A 46 9.62 5.06 7.31
C GLY A 46 10.01 3.68 7.83
N LEU A 47 9.39 2.64 7.25
CA LEU A 47 9.61 1.22 7.50
C LEU A 47 10.37 0.53 6.37
N ASP A 48 10.70 1.25 5.31
CA ASP A 48 11.50 0.79 4.17
C ASP A 48 12.84 0.18 4.59
N ILE A 49 13.51 0.78 5.58
CA ILE A 49 14.79 0.27 6.13
C ILE A 49 14.64 -1.11 6.78
N CYS A 50 13.44 -1.45 7.28
CA CYS A 50 13.15 -2.71 7.94
C CYS A 50 12.16 -3.61 7.18
N ALA A 51 11.95 -3.36 5.89
CA ALA A 51 10.97 -4.08 5.07
C ALA A 51 11.18 -5.61 5.11
N ASP A 52 12.44 -6.05 5.07
CA ASP A 52 12.79 -7.48 5.08
C ASP A 52 13.10 -8.05 6.48
N THR A 53 12.93 -7.24 7.52
CA THR A 53 13.20 -7.65 8.90
C THR A 53 11.94 -8.19 9.56
N LYS A 54 12.00 -9.40 10.12
CA LYS A 54 10.87 -9.96 10.87
C LYS A 54 10.54 -9.11 12.10
N VAL A 55 9.25 -8.94 12.40
CA VAL A 55 8.76 -8.15 13.55
C VAL A 55 9.29 -8.69 14.88
N GLY A 56 9.47 -10.01 14.98
CA GLY A 56 9.89 -10.68 16.21
C GLY A 56 8.71 -10.98 17.15
N ASP A 57 9.00 -11.75 18.19
CA ASP A 57 8.07 -12.19 19.23
C ASP A 57 8.79 -12.19 20.61
N ASP A 58 8.13 -12.67 21.66
CA ASP A 58 8.70 -12.69 23.02
C ASP A 58 9.97 -13.55 23.13
N MET A 59 10.15 -14.52 22.22
CA MET A 59 11.27 -15.46 22.22
C MET A 59 12.35 -15.09 21.19
N ARG A 60 12.01 -14.32 20.16
CA ARG A 60 12.89 -13.94 19.04
C ARG A 60 12.86 -12.44 18.80
N ARG A 61 14.02 -11.82 18.94
CA ARG A 61 14.20 -10.40 18.61
C ARG A 61 13.88 -10.13 17.13
N GLY A 62 13.17 -9.03 16.89
CA GLY A 62 12.92 -8.49 15.56
C GLY A 62 13.08 -6.97 15.53
N ILE A 63 12.11 -6.25 14.96
CA ILE A 63 12.13 -4.79 14.83
C ILE A 63 12.02 -4.08 16.19
N SER A 64 12.41 -2.80 16.22
CA SER A 64 12.26 -1.95 17.40
C SER A 64 10.78 -1.71 17.76
N GLY A 65 10.50 -1.37 19.03
CA GLY A 65 9.15 -1.06 19.48
C GLY A 65 8.48 0.11 18.73
N GLY A 66 9.27 1.12 18.34
CA GLY A 66 8.78 2.24 17.53
C GLY A 66 8.43 1.86 16.09
N GLN A 67 9.19 0.93 15.49
CA GLN A 67 8.82 0.34 14.20
C GLN A 67 7.56 -0.52 14.33
N ARG A 68 7.45 -1.33 15.39
CA ARG A 68 6.24 -2.14 15.66
C ARG A 68 4.98 -1.30 15.76
N LYS A 69 5.04 -0.16 16.47
CA LYS A 69 3.89 0.75 16.58
C LYS A 69 3.43 1.32 15.23
N ARG A 70 4.39 1.66 14.35
CA ARG A 70 4.08 2.15 13.00
C ARG A 70 3.48 1.04 12.12
N VAL A 71 4.05 -0.17 12.19
CA VAL A 71 3.52 -1.36 11.49
C VAL A 71 2.09 -1.69 11.93
N THR A 72 1.76 -1.56 13.21
CA THR A 72 0.40 -1.85 13.71
C THR A 72 -0.61 -0.76 13.39
N THR A 73 -0.15 0.41 12.92
CA THR A 73 -1.02 1.56 12.59
C THR A 73 -1.38 1.59 11.10
N GLY A 74 -0.44 1.22 10.22
CA GLY A 74 -0.66 1.10 8.77
C GLY A 74 -1.42 -0.18 8.42
#